data_AF-A0A3N1KW62-F1
#
_entry.id   AF-A0A3N1KW62-F1
#
_cell.length_a   1.000
_cell.length_b   1.000
_cell.length_c   1.000
_cell.angle_alpha   90.00
_cell.angle_beta   90.00
_cell.angle_gamma   90.00
#
_symmetry.space_group_name_H-M   'P 1'
#
loop_
_entity.id
_entity.type
_entity.pdbx_description
1 polymer ?
#
loop_
_entity_poly.entity_id
_entity_poly.type
_entity_poly.pdbx_seq_one_letter_code
_entity_poly.pdbx_strand_id
1 'polypeptide(L)'
;MSLTAAPTPSRRFRPRLGAWLLVLPLFLFAAGAFILPISLMLVRSVQDPDFATAFPRTAVALARWDGVDLPPPATARVFVDELQAARGSDRLSPAATRLNADIAGFRSLLLRTARNPPAATEDALGALAALDPRWGERATWSAMRRAAGPLTDYFLLAAVDLQRDAEGAIVAMPETRAVFVTVFVRTLWIGLVVTVLCLVLGYPVAYLIASATPGWANLLLVVVLIPFWTSVLVRTTAWVVLLQRDGLVNTLLRWTGLVERPLELIYNRTGVIIAMVHVLLPLMILPLYSVMKGIGPAPMRAAMSLGARPLEAFARVYLPQTRAGIAAGCLLVYISAIGYYVTPELVGGGGDQMISYFIAFYTNRTLNWGLAAALSLILLLATGLLYLAYARLDVRADGGR
;
A
#
# COMPACT_ATOMS: atom_id res chain seq x y z
N MET A 1 53.76 -44.49 30.79
CA MET A 1 54.14 -44.66 29.38
C MET A 1 52.87 -45.12 28.66
N SER A 2 52.46 -44.33 27.66
CA SER A 2 51.39 -44.53 26.66
C SER A 2 49.90 -44.53 27.07
N LEU A 3 49.11 -43.89 26.19
CA LEU A 3 47.65 -43.98 25.95
C LEU A 3 46.75 -43.11 26.88
N THR A 4 45.86 -42.22 26.44
CA THR A 4 45.11 -42.06 25.18
C THR A 4 44.71 -40.58 24.97
N ALA A 5 44.99 -40.02 23.80
CA ALA A 5 44.42 -38.75 23.36
C ALA A 5 43.00 -38.98 22.82
N ALA A 6 42.01 -38.28 23.37
CA ALA A 6 40.65 -38.25 22.84
C ALA A 6 40.59 -37.34 21.61
N PRO A 7 39.88 -37.71 20.52
CA PRO A 7 39.74 -36.85 19.36
C PRO A 7 38.67 -35.77 19.62
N THR A 8 39.05 -34.50 19.51
CA THR A 8 38.12 -33.38 19.34
C THR A 8 37.45 -33.46 17.96
N PRO A 9 36.10 -33.46 17.84
CA PRO A 9 35.48 -33.31 16.53
C PRO A 9 35.45 -31.83 16.16
N SER A 10 36.43 -31.38 15.37
CA SER A 10 36.32 -30.12 14.64
C SER A 10 35.24 -30.27 13.57
N ARG A 11 33.99 -29.87 13.87
CA ARG A 11 32.95 -29.68 12.85
C ARG A 11 33.32 -28.47 11.99
N ARG A 12 34.18 -28.70 11.00
CA ARG A 12 34.36 -27.79 9.86
C ARG A 12 33.02 -27.74 9.11
N PHE A 13 32.33 -26.61 9.20
CA PHE A 13 31.26 -26.24 8.28
C PHE A 13 31.85 -26.14 6.87
N ARG A 14 31.87 -27.25 6.12
CA ARG A 14 32.04 -27.19 4.67
C ARG A 14 30.75 -26.62 4.08
N PRO A 15 30.79 -25.56 3.25
CA PRO A 15 29.59 -25.05 2.60
C PRO A 15 29.03 -26.15 1.69
N ARG A 16 27.88 -26.71 2.04
CA ARG A 16 27.19 -27.73 1.25
C ARG A 16 26.58 -27.05 0.02
N LEU A 17 27.32 -26.99 -1.09
CA LEU A 17 26.79 -26.63 -2.41
C LEU A 17 25.50 -27.39 -2.74
N GLY A 18 25.37 -28.63 -2.28
CA GLY A 18 24.14 -29.42 -2.40
C GLY A 18 22.92 -28.87 -1.65
N ALA A 19 23.10 -28.14 -0.54
CA ALA A 19 21.99 -27.50 0.17
C ALA A 19 21.45 -26.28 -0.59
N TRP A 20 22.33 -25.53 -1.26
CA TRP A 20 21.92 -24.42 -2.13
C TRP A 20 21.20 -24.93 -3.38
N LEU A 21 21.65 -26.04 -3.98
CA LEU A 21 20.98 -26.69 -5.12
C LEU A 21 19.57 -27.17 -4.80
N LEU A 22 19.28 -27.55 -3.56
CA LEU A 22 17.94 -27.96 -3.10
C LEU A 22 16.98 -26.76 -2.95
N VAL A 23 17.50 -25.59 -2.56
CA VAL A 23 16.70 -24.37 -2.36
C VAL A 23 16.57 -23.55 -3.65
N LEU A 24 17.51 -23.69 -4.58
CA LEU A 24 17.58 -22.91 -5.82
C LEU A 24 16.29 -22.97 -6.67
N PRO A 25 15.63 -24.12 -6.89
CA PRO A 25 14.38 -24.16 -7.67
C PRO A 25 13.26 -23.34 -7.03
N LEU A 26 13.13 -23.40 -5.70
CA LEU A 26 12.14 -22.61 -4.97
C LEU A 26 12.47 -21.11 -5.04
N PHE A 27 13.75 -20.75 -4.92
CA PHE A 27 14.20 -19.37 -5.04
C PHE A 27 13.96 -18.82 -6.45
N LEU A 28 14.30 -19.57 -7.50
CA LEU A 28 14.06 -19.18 -8.89
C LEU A 28 12.56 -19.06 -9.18
N PHE A 29 11.75 -19.98 -8.66
CA PHE A 29 10.29 -19.88 -8.75
C PHE A 29 9.78 -18.61 -8.07
N ALA A 30 10.20 -18.32 -6.84
CA ALA A 30 9.80 -17.12 -6.12
C ALA A 30 10.28 -15.84 -6.84
N ALA A 31 11.51 -15.85 -7.36
CA ALA A 31 12.08 -14.74 -8.11
C ALA A 31 11.30 -14.47 -9.40
N GLY A 32 10.97 -15.51 -10.17
CA GLY A 32 10.22 -15.40 -11.41
C GLY A 32 8.73 -15.09 -11.22
N ALA A 33 8.09 -15.68 -10.20
CA ALA A 33 6.65 -15.56 -9.98
C ALA A 33 6.25 -14.30 -9.18
N PHE A 34 7.11 -13.83 -8.27
CA PHE A 34 6.78 -12.69 -7.41
C PHE A 34 7.74 -11.52 -7.59
N ILE A 35 9.05 -11.73 -7.40
CA ILE A 35 10.02 -10.61 -7.36
C ILE A 35 10.09 -9.89 -8.70
N LEU A 36 10.20 -10.62 -9.80
CA LEU A 36 10.32 -10.03 -11.14
C LEU A 36 9.05 -9.27 -11.55
N PRO A 37 7.82 -9.82 -11.50
CA PRO A 37 6.61 -9.07 -11.82
C PRO A 37 6.40 -7.84 -10.94
N ILE A 38 6.65 -7.96 -9.63
CA ILE A 38 6.54 -6.82 -8.70
C ILE A 38 7.58 -5.76 -9.05
N SER A 39 8.82 -6.14 -9.32
CA SER A 39 9.89 -5.19 -9.68
C SER A 39 9.58 -4.48 -10.99
N LEU A 40 9.13 -5.21 -12.02
CA LEU A 40 8.70 -4.63 -13.29
C LEU A 40 7.51 -3.68 -13.11
N MET A 41 6.58 -4.01 -12.22
CA MET A 41 5.46 -3.13 -11.88
C MET A 41 5.96 -1.87 -11.15
N LEU A 42 6.86 -2.00 -10.18
CA LEU A 42 7.37 -0.87 -9.40
C LEU A 42 8.21 0.09 -10.26
N VAL A 43 8.92 -0.40 -11.27
CA VAL A 43 9.64 0.45 -12.23
C VAL A 43 8.69 1.37 -13.01
N ARG A 44 7.41 1.01 -13.18
CA ARG A 44 6.41 1.92 -13.76
C ARG A 44 6.17 3.18 -12.92
N SER A 45 6.55 3.20 -11.64
CA SER A 45 6.47 4.41 -10.81
C SER A 45 7.36 5.54 -11.31
N VAL A 46 8.42 5.20 -12.06
CA VAL A 46 9.38 6.16 -12.63
C VAL A 46 9.39 6.15 -14.14
N GLN A 47 8.57 5.34 -14.82
CA GLN A 47 8.53 5.26 -16.27
C GLN A 47 7.19 5.77 -16.80
N ASP A 48 7.26 6.59 -17.84
CA ASP A 48 6.10 7.13 -18.52
C ASP A 48 6.32 7.17 -20.04
N PRO A 49 5.94 6.10 -20.74
CA PRO A 49 6.17 6.01 -22.18
C PRO A 49 5.09 6.73 -23.00
N ASP A 50 4.01 7.25 -22.41
CA ASP A 50 2.80 7.62 -23.15
C ASP A 50 3.05 8.74 -24.16
N PHE A 51 3.77 9.80 -23.75
CA PHE A 51 4.12 10.90 -24.63
C PHE A 51 5.22 10.52 -25.64
N ALA A 52 6.30 9.88 -25.17
CA ALA A 52 7.42 9.47 -26.04
C ALA A 52 7.01 8.44 -27.11
N THR A 53 5.98 7.63 -26.84
CA THR A 53 5.43 6.65 -27.80
C THR A 53 4.60 7.32 -28.89
N ALA A 54 3.93 8.43 -28.56
CA ALA A 54 3.16 9.22 -29.53
C ALA A 54 4.04 10.19 -30.33
N PHE A 55 5.06 10.78 -29.69
CA PHE A 55 5.90 11.84 -30.25
C PHE A 55 7.40 11.57 -30.02
N PRO A 56 7.98 10.49 -30.61
CA PRO A 56 9.34 10.07 -30.31
C PRO A 56 10.41 11.09 -30.73
N ARG A 57 10.28 11.72 -31.91
CA ARG A 57 11.26 12.71 -32.39
C ARG A 57 11.12 14.02 -31.62
N THR A 58 9.89 14.41 -31.29
CA THR A 58 9.62 15.59 -30.46
C THR A 58 10.19 15.42 -29.06
N ALA A 59 10.04 14.24 -28.45
CA ALA A 59 10.61 13.95 -27.14
C ALA A 59 12.14 14.13 -27.12
N VAL A 60 12.84 13.61 -28.14
CA VAL A 60 14.29 13.79 -28.29
C VAL A 60 14.66 15.26 -28.51
N ALA A 61 13.89 16.00 -29.31
CA ALA A 61 14.13 17.41 -29.57
C ALA A 61 13.92 18.28 -28.30
N LEU A 62 12.86 18.01 -27.54
CA LEU A 62 12.56 18.69 -26.28
C LEU A 62 13.57 18.37 -25.17
N ALA A 63 14.14 17.17 -25.16
CA ALA A 63 15.20 16.81 -24.22
C ALA A 63 16.47 17.66 -24.39
N ARG A 64 16.73 18.16 -25.61
CA ARG A 64 17.88 19.02 -25.93
C ARG A 64 17.61 20.51 -25.70
N TRP A 65 16.36 20.90 -25.52
CA TRP A 65 15.97 22.29 -25.30
C TRP A 65 16.24 22.70 -23.84
N ASP A 66 16.78 23.91 -23.65
CA ASP A 66 17.18 24.45 -22.35
C ASP A 66 16.01 24.67 -21.39
N GLY A 67 14.80 24.89 -21.91
CA GLY A 67 13.58 25.11 -21.15
C GLY A 67 13.35 26.53 -20.71
N VAL A 68 14.14 27.51 -21.16
CA VAL A 68 14.07 28.91 -20.67
C VAL A 68 13.09 29.76 -21.47
N ASP A 69 13.22 29.78 -22.79
CA ASP A 69 12.35 30.58 -23.67
C ASP A 69 11.29 29.73 -24.37
N LEU A 70 10.90 30.04 -25.60
CA LEU A 70 10.14 29.12 -26.43
C LEU A 70 11.10 28.13 -27.10
N PRO A 71 10.65 26.89 -27.41
CA PRO A 71 11.53 25.94 -28.06
C PRO A 71 11.91 26.42 -29.47
N PRO A 72 13.07 25.98 -29.99
CA PRO A 72 13.50 26.32 -31.34
C PRO A 72 12.41 25.98 -32.38
N PRO A 73 12.23 26.80 -33.44
CA PRO A 73 11.21 26.55 -34.47
C PRO A 73 11.31 25.14 -35.09
N ALA A 74 12.53 24.60 -35.18
CA ALA A 74 12.77 23.23 -35.63
C ALA A 74 12.06 22.17 -34.75
N THR A 75 12.01 22.36 -33.44
CA THR A 75 11.32 21.45 -32.50
C THR A 75 9.81 21.51 -32.70
N ALA A 76 9.25 22.71 -32.89
CA ALA A 76 7.83 22.88 -33.16
C ALA A 76 7.42 22.24 -34.49
N ARG A 77 8.25 22.35 -35.53
CA ARG A 77 8.04 21.69 -36.83
C ARG A 77 8.00 20.17 -36.71
N VAL A 78 8.96 19.58 -35.99
CA VAL A 78 8.99 18.13 -35.71
C VAL A 78 7.72 17.68 -34.97
N PHE A 79 7.26 18.48 -34.01
CA PHE A 79 6.01 18.19 -33.31
C PHE A 79 4.80 18.21 -34.23
N VAL A 80 4.66 19.22 -35.09
CA VAL A 80 3.56 19.30 -36.06
C VAL A 80 3.59 18.11 -37.02
N ASP A 81 4.77 17.73 -37.54
CA ASP A 81 4.94 16.54 -38.39
C ASP A 81 4.45 15.27 -37.69
N GLU A 82 4.86 15.05 -36.43
CA GLU A 82 4.43 13.88 -35.66
C GLU A 82 2.96 13.93 -35.27
N LEU A 83 2.42 15.13 -34.99
CA LEU A 83 1.01 15.32 -34.70
C LEU A 83 0.12 14.98 -35.89
N GLN A 84 0.54 15.36 -37.10
CA GLN A 84 -0.11 14.97 -38.35
C GLN A 84 -0.05 13.44 -38.55
N ALA A 85 1.12 12.83 -38.33
CA ALA A 85 1.30 11.38 -38.49
C ALA A 85 0.55 10.56 -37.43
N ALA A 86 0.42 11.08 -36.21
CA ALA A 86 -0.27 10.43 -35.10
C ALA A 86 -1.80 10.64 -35.14
N ARG A 87 -2.34 11.38 -36.12
CA ARG A 87 -3.76 11.65 -36.26
C ARG A 87 -4.55 10.34 -36.44
N GLY A 88 -5.56 10.15 -35.57
CA GLY A 88 -6.39 8.93 -35.58
C GLY A 88 -5.70 7.70 -35.02
N SER A 89 -4.47 7.82 -34.50
CA SER A 89 -3.80 6.72 -33.79
C SER A 89 -4.30 6.59 -32.36
N ASP A 90 -4.29 5.36 -31.83
CA ASP A 90 -4.64 5.07 -30.44
C ASP A 90 -3.63 5.63 -29.43
N ARG A 91 -2.46 6.08 -29.89
CA ARG A 91 -1.35 6.61 -29.06
C ARG A 91 -1.56 8.07 -28.63
N LEU A 92 -2.37 8.82 -29.37
CA LEU A 92 -2.59 10.24 -29.11
C LEU A 92 -3.37 10.49 -27.82
N SER A 93 -4.36 9.63 -27.51
CA SER A 93 -5.21 9.81 -26.33
C SER A 93 -4.46 9.60 -25.00
N PRO A 94 -3.63 8.54 -24.83
CA PRO A 94 -2.77 8.39 -23.65
C PRO A 94 -1.83 9.59 -23.45
N ALA A 95 -1.12 10.02 -24.50
CA ALA A 95 -0.24 11.19 -24.45
C ALA A 95 -1.00 12.46 -24.03
N ALA A 96 -2.20 12.69 -24.58
CA ALA A 96 -3.06 13.81 -24.22
C ALA A 96 -3.50 13.76 -22.75
N THR A 97 -3.86 12.57 -22.24
CA THR A 97 -4.22 12.37 -20.83
C THR A 97 -3.04 12.69 -19.91
N ARG A 98 -1.85 12.23 -20.27
CA ARG A 98 -0.64 12.47 -19.48
C ARG A 98 -0.29 13.95 -19.38
N LEU A 99 -0.33 14.68 -20.50
CA LEU A 99 -0.07 16.12 -20.52
C LEU A 99 -1.15 16.92 -19.78
N ASN A 100 -2.39 16.43 -19.78
CA ASN A 100 -3.48 17.05 -19.03
C ASN A 100 -3.31 16.93 -17.51
N ALA A 101 -2.51 15.94 -17.07
CA ALA A 101 -2.19 15.77 -15.66
C ALA A 101 -1.21 16.86 -15.17
N ASP A 102 -0.32 17.35 -16.05
CA ASP A 102 0.57 18.49 -15.79
C ASP A 102 -0.18 19.83 -15.87
N ILE A 103 -0.96 20.04 -16.94
CA ILE A 103 -1.69 21.29 -17.17
C ILE A 103 -3.15 20.98 -17.51
N ALA A 104 -4.07 21.52 -16.71
CA ALA A 104 -5.49 21.34 -16.94
C ALA A 104 -5.91 21.88 -18.32
N GLY A 105 -6.65 21.08 -19.10
CA GLY A 105 -7.09 21.48 -20.43
C GLY A 105 -6.08 21.23 -21.55
N PHE A 106 -4.92 20.62 -21.26
CA PHE A 106 -3.98 20.21 -22.30
C PHE A 106 -4.59 19.13 -23.21
N ARG A 107 -5.37 18.19 -22.66
CA ARG A 107 -5.98 17.12 -23.48
C ARG A 107 -6.84 17.70 -24.60
N SER A 108 -7.67 18.70 -24.30
CA SER A 108 -8.50 19.36 -25.30
C SER A 108 -7.68 20.20 -26.29
N LEU A 109 -6.62 20.87 -25.83
CA LEU A 109 -5.65 21.59 -26.67
C LEU A 109 -5.04 20.65 -27.73
N LEU A 110 -4.44 19.54 -27.27
CA LEU A 110 -3.74 18.60 -28.14
C LEU A 110 -4.70 17.93 -29.13
N LEU A 111 -5.83 17.41 -28.65
CA LEU A 111 -6.79 16.72 -29.50
C LEU A 111 -7.47 17.66 -30.51
N ARG A 112 -7.74 18.92 -30.14
CA ARG A 112 -8.28 19.92 -31.08
C ARG A 112 -7.26 20.27 -32.15
N THR A 113 -6.00 20.47 -31.75
CA THR A 113 -4.90 20.75 -32.69
C THR A 113 -4.67 19.58 -33.63
N ALA A 114 -4.73 18.33 -33.14
CA ALA A 114 -4.59 17.13 -33.97
C ALA A 114 -5.72 16.91 -34.99
N ARG A 115 -6.92 17.47 -34.75
CA ARG A 115 -8.04 17.38 -35.71
C ARG A 115 -7.81 18.24 -36.94
N ASN A 116 -7.17 19.40 -36.77
CA ASN A 116 -6.84 20.31 -37.87
C ASN A 116 -5.42 20.88 -37.67
N PRO A 117 -4.38 20.04 -37.84
CA PRO A 117 -3.01 20.45 -37.57
C PRO A 117 -2.54 21.47 -38.62
N PRO A 118 -1.75 22.48 -38.23
CA PRO A 118 -1.17 23.44 -39.18
C PRO A 118 -0.15 22.74 -40.09
N ALA A 119 0.24 23.39 -41.18
CA ALA A 119 1.32 22.90 -42.03
C ALA A 119 2.67 22.95 -41.28
N ALA A 120 3.53 21.96 -41.48
CA ALA A 120 4.86 21.89 -40.86
C ALA A 120 5.87 22.77 -41.60
N THR A 121 5.69 24.08 -41.50
CA THR A 121 6.57 25.10 -42.10
C THR A 121 7.70 25.51 -41.14
N GLU A 122 8.58 26.40 -41.59
CA GLU A 122 9.63 26.98 -40.72
C GLU A 122 9.04 27.80 -39.55
N ASP A 123 7.86 28.40 -39.74
CA ASP A 123 7.10 29.09 -38.70
C ASP A 123 6.00 28.21 -38.09
N ALA A 124 6.32 26.94 -37.81
CA ALA A 124 5.38 26.01 -37.18
C ALA A 124 4.92 26.50 -35.79
N LEU A 125 5.78 27.22 -35.05
CA LEU A 125 5.44 27.74 -33.73
C LEU A 125 4.44 28.90 -33.81
N GLY A 126 4.61 29.84 -34.74
CA GLY A 126 3.63 30.90 -35.01
C GLY A 126 2.30 30.32 -35.48
N ALA A 127 2.32 29.32 -36.36
CA ALA A 127 1.11 28.65 -36.84
C ALA A 127 0.34 27.92 -35.73
N LEU A 128 1.04 27.29 -34.77
CA LEU A 128 0.42 26.69 -33.59
C LEU A 128 -0.19 27.76 -32.67
N ALA A 129 0.55 28.84 -32.39
CA ALA A 129 0.08 29.93 -31.54
C ALA A 129 -1.13 30.68 -32.14
N ALA A 130 -1.21 30.76 -33.47
CA ALA A 130 -2.37 31.31 -34.18
C ALA A 130 -3.65 30.45 -34.03
N LEU A 131 -3.51 29.13 -33.84
CA LEU A 131 -4.64 28.22 -33.61
C LEU A 131 -5.16 28.27 -32.17
N ASP A 132 -4.26 28.31 -31.18
CA ASP A 132 -4.58 28.47 -29.76
C ASP A 132 -3.40 29.19 -29.07
N PRO A 133 -3.65 30.33 -28.39
CA PRO A 133 -2.59 31.13 -27.75
C PRO A 133 -1.71 30.34 -26.78
N ARG A 134 -2.24 29.27 -26.17
CA ARG A 134 -1.50 28.42 -25.22
C ARG A 134 -0.27 27.75 -25.82
N TRP A 135 -0.22 27.55 -27.14
CA TRP A 135 0.99 27.05 -27.81
C TRP A 135 2.13 28.08 -27.83
N GLY A 136 1.81 29.36 -27.68
CA GLY A 136 2.79 30.43 -27.48
C GLY A 136 3.27 30.57 -26.03
N GLU A 137 2.75 29.78 -25.10
CA GLU A 137 3.16 29.80 -23.70
C GLU A 137 4.28 28.78 -23.43
N ARG A 138 5.32 29.22 -22.71
CA ARG A 138 6.41 28.35 -22.24
C ARG A 138 5.90 27.15 -21.44
N ALA A 139 4.85 27.35 -20.63
CA ALA A 139 4.27 26.31 -19.78
C ALA A 139 3.88 25.06 -20.58
N THR A 140 3.27 25.23 -21.75
CA THR A 140 2.83 24.13 -22.64
C THR A 140 3.99 23.27 -23.10
N TRP A 141 5.09 23.90 -23.54
CA TRP A 141 6.28 23.18 -23.97
C TRP A 141 7.05 22.57 -22.81
N SER A 142 7.08 23.23 -21.64
CA SER A 142 7.67 22.68 -20.41
C SER A 142 6.98 21.38 -19.98
N ALA A 143 5.64 21.29 -20.11
CA ALA A 143 4.88 20.08 -19.79
C ALA A 143 5.21 18.93 -20.75
N MET A 144 5.32 19.21 -22.05
CA MET A 144 5.76 18.20 -23.02
C MET A 144 7.19 17.76 -22.77
N ARG A 145 8.10 18.66 -22.38
CA ARG A 145 9.47 18.32 -21.99
C ARG A 145 9.51 17.43 -20.75
N ARG A 146 8.70 17.69 -19.72
CA ARG A 146 8.61 16.83 -18.52
C ARG A 146 8.05 15.44 -18.85
N ALA A 147 7.18 15.34 -19.84
CA ALA A 147 6.65 14.06 -20.35
C ALA A 147 7.58 13.39 -21.39
N ALA A 148 8.66 14.04 -21.83
CA ALA A 148 9.53 13.53 -22.90
C ALA A 148 10.52 12.44 -22.46
N GLY A 149 10.82 12.33 -21.17
CA GLY A 149 11.84 11.42 -20.66
C GLY A 149 11.39 9.95 -20.66
N PRO A 150 12.31 8.97 -20.81
CA PRO A 150 11.99 7.58 -20.51
C PRO A 150 11.73 7.39 -19.01
N LEU A 151 12.27 8.29 -18.17
CA LEU A 151 12.02 8.35 -16.74
C LEU A 151 11.30 9.65 -16.36
N THR A 152 10.43 9.56 -15.35
CA THR A 152 9.68 10.67 -14.77
C THR A 152 9.68 10.56 -13.24
N ASP A 153 9.65 11.69 -12.54
CA ASP A 153 9.41 11.75 -11.10
C ASP A 153 7.97 12.14 -10.76
N TYR A 154 7.15 12.42 -11.78
CA TYR A 154 5.78 12.92 -11.65
C TYR A 154 4.93 12.03 -10.73
N PHE A 155 4.92 10.72 -10.93
CA PHE A 155 4.08 9.82 -10.12
C PHE A 155 4.56 9.72 -8.68
N LEU A 156 5.87 9.73 -8.43
CA LEU A 156 6.44 9.70 -7.08
C LEU A 156 6.13 10.98 -6.32
N LEU A 157 6.30 12.15 -6.96
CA LEU A 157 5.95 13.44 -6.38
C LEU A 157 4.44 13.51 -6.11
N ALA A 158 3.61 13.14 -7.09
CA ALA A 158 2.16 13.14 -6.94
C ALA A 158 1.70 12.25 -5.78
N ALA A 159 2.34 11.08 -5.59
CA ALA A 159 1.99 10.15 -4.51
C ALA A 159 2.32 10.69 -3.10
N VAL A 160 3.10 11.78 -2.99
CA VAL A 160 3.35 12.53 -1.74
C VAL A 160 2.79 13.95 -1.78
N ASP A 161 1.79 14.22 -2.63
CA ASP A 161 1.14 15.53 -2.79
C ASP A 161 2.09 16.68 -3.19
N LEU A 162 3.14 16.35 -3.97
CA LEU A 162 4.07 17.29 -4.57
C LEU A 162 3.92 17.32 -6.10
N GLN A 163 4.28 18.44 -6.72
CA GLN A 163 4.31 18.58 -8.18
C GLN A 163 5.49 19.47 -8.60
N ARG A 164 5.85 19.44 -9.89
CA ARG A 164 6.79 20.42 -10.46
C ARG A 164 6.02 21.58 -11.09
N ASP A 165 6.49 22.80 -10.86
CA ASP A 165 5.98 24.00 -11.54
C ASP A 165 6.55 24.15 -12.97
N ALA A 166 6.26 25.28 -13.61
CA ALA A 166 6.71 25.57 -14.97
C ALA A 166 8.24 25.77 -15.05
N GLU A 167 8.83 26.25 -13.96
CA GLU A 167 10.26 26.47 -13.75
C GLU A 167 11.00 25.17 -13.43
N GLY A 168 10.26 24.11 -13.09
CA GLY A 168 10.78 22.80 -12.73
C GLY A 168 11.13 22.66 -11.24
N ALA A 169 10.79 23.64 -10.40
CA ALA A 169 10.94 23.52 -8.96
C ALA A 169 9.85 22.62 -8.37
N ILE A 170 10.18 21.92 -7.28
CA ILE A 170 9.23 21.06 -6.56
C ILE A 170 8.42 21.93 -5.62
N VAL A 171 7.11 21.96 -5.82
CA VAL A 171 6.16 22.75 -5.04
C VAL A 171 5.06 21.84 -4.47
N ALA A 172 4.45 22.27 -3.38
CA ALA A 172 3.29 21.59 -2.82
C ALA A 172 2.11 21.64 -3.82
N MET A 173 1.38 20.55 -3.92
CA MET A 173 0.16 20.51 -4.71
C MET A 173 -0.94 21.35 -4.02
N PRO A 174 -1.83 22.03 -4.78
CA PRO A 174 -2.95 22.75 -4.18
C PRO A 174 -3.82 21.85 -3.30
N GLU A 175 -4.36 22.37 -2.20
CA GLU A 175 -5.14 21.61 -1.21
C GLU A 175 -6.32 20.82 -1.80
N THR A 176 -6.89 21.33 -2.90
CA THR A 176 -7.98 20.66 -3.63
C THR A 176 -7.57 19.37 -4.33
N ARG A 177 -6.26 19.17 -4.56
CA ARG A 177 -5.69 17.99 -5.23
C ARG A 177 -4.77 17.17 -4.32
N ALA A 178 -4.23 17.78 -3.25
CA ALA A 178 -3.42 17.10 -2.25
C ALA A 178 -4.29 16.18 -1.37
N VAL A 179 -4.23 14.88 -1.61
CA VAL A 179 -5.06 13.88 -0.91
C VAL A 179 -4.26 12.71 -0.37
N PHE A 180 -3.13 12.37 -0.98
CA PHE A 180 -2.45 11.09 -0.72
C PHE A 180 -1.75 11.05 0.63
N VAL A 181 -1.10 12.13 1.06
CA VAL A 181 -0.45 12.20 2.38
C VAL A 181 -1.49 12.01 3.48
N THR A 182 -2.63 12.68 3.37
CA THR A 182 -3.76 12.52 4.31
C THR A 182 -4.28 11.09 4.31
N VAL A 183 -4.42 10.47 3.14
CA VAL A 183 -4.83 9.05 2.99
C VAL A 183 -3.79 8.11 3.62
N PHE A 184 -2.50 8.37 3.46
CA PHE A 184 -1.42 7.58 4.05
C PHE A 184 -1.47 7.64 5.58
N VAL A 185 -1.52 8.85 6.16
CA VAL A 185 -1.62 9.03 7.61
C VAL A 185 -2.88 8.35 8.15
N ARG A 186 -4.03 8.51 7.47
CA ARG A 186 -5.27 7.82 7.83
C ARG A 186 -5.13 6.30 7.79
N THR A 187 -4.47 5.77 6.76
CA THR A 187 -4.25 4.32 6.60
C THR A 187 -3.40 3.77 7.75
N LEU A 188 -2.29 4.43 8.07
CA LEU A 188 -1.40 4.05 9.19
C LEU A 188 -2.13 4.15 10.53
N TRP A 189 -2.92 5.21 10.73
CA TRP A 189 -3.72 5.41 11.95
C TRP A 189 -4.81 4.36 12.11
N ILE A 190 -5.63 4.10 11.09
CA ILE A 190 -6.68 3.08 11.14
C ILE A 190 -6.05 1.70 11.34
N GLY A 191 -4.96 1.39 10.63
CA GLY A 191 -4.22 0.14 10.81
C GLY A 191 -3.75 -0.03 12.25
N LEU A 192 -3.21 1.01 12.87
CA LEU A 192 -2.77 0.98 14.27
C LEU A 192 -3.95 0.75 15.23
N VAL A 193 -5.04 1.48 15.07
CA VAL A 193 -6.24 1.34 15.91
C VAL A 193 -6.81 -0.07 15.82
N VAL A 194 -6.95 -0.60 14.60
CA VAL A 194 -7.43 -1.97 14.38
C VAL A 194 -6.49 -2.99 15.01
N THR A 195 -5.18 -2.85 14.86
CA THR A 195 -4.20 -3.74 15.50
C THR A 195 -4.31 -3.72 17.02
N VAL A 196 -4.43 -2.54 17.63
CA VAL A 196 -4.58 -2.40 19.09
C VAL A 196 -5.88 -3.05 19.56
N LEU A 197 -7.01 -2.81 18.88
CA LEU A 197 -8.29 -3.43 19.21
C LEU A 197 -8.24 -4.96 19.05
N CYS A 198 -7.64 -5.45 17.97
CA CYS A 198 -7.42 -6.88 17.77
C CYS A 198 -6.55 -7.47 18.88
N LEU A 199 -5.52 -6.77 19.36
CA LEU A 199 -4.70 -7.24 20.48
C LEU A 199 -5.51 -7.28 21.77
N VAL A 200 -6.21 -6.21 22.11
CA VAL A 200 -7.01 -6.10 23.34
C VAL A 200 -8.09 -7.19 23.40
N LEU A 201 -8.74 -7.48 22.27
CA LEU A 201 -9.79 -8.50 22.18
C LEU A 201 -9.24 -9.92 21.95
N GLY A 202 -8.19 -10.04 21.14
CA GLY A 202 -7.61 -11.32 20.76
C GLY A 202 -6.74 -11.95 21.85
N TYR A 203 -6.09 -11.14 22.70
CA TYR A 203 -5.29 -11.62 23.82
C TYR A 203 -6.08 -12.47 24.83
N PRO A 204 -7.22 -11.99 25.39
CA PRO A 204 -8.00 -12.79 26.33
C PRO A 204 -8.56 -14.05 25.68
N VAL A 205 -8.98 -13.97 24.40
CA VAL A 205 -9.45 -15.15 23.65
C VAL A 205 -8.34 -16.17 23.48
N ALA A 206 -7.14 -15.76 23.05
CA ALA A 206 -5.99 -16.64 22.92
C ALA A 206 -5.58 -17.27 24.26
N TYR A 207 -5.60 -16.50 25.34
CA TYR A 207 -5.32 -16.99 26.69
C TYR A 207 -6.36 -18.02 27.15
N LEU A 208 -7.64 -17.78 26.89
CA LEU A 208 -8.71 -18.75 27.17
C LEU A 208 -8.50 -20.06 26.41
N ILE A 209 -8.18 -19.99 25.11
CA ILE A 209 -7.92 -21.17 24.29
C ILE A 209 -6.69 -21.93 24.78
N ALA A 210 -5.62 -21.23 25.18
CA ALA A 210 -4.38 -21.84 25.66
C ALA A 210 -4.55 -22.51 27.05
N SER A 211 -5.47 -22.02 27.87
CA SER A 211 -5.74 -22.54 29.22
C SER A 211 -6.88 -23.57 29.28
N ALA A 212 -7.66 -23.73 28.21
CA ALA A 212 -8.78 -24.66 28.14
C ALA A 212 -8.33 -26.13 28.01
N THR A 213 -9.22 -27.06 28.35
CA THR A 213 -8.99 -28.49 28.10
C THR A 213 -8.92 -28.77 26.60
N PRO A 214 -8.22 -29.84 26.15
CA PRO A 214 -7.98 -30.08 24.73
C PRO A 214 -9.23 -30.07 23.84
N GLY A 215 -10.36 -30.59 24.34
CA GLY A 215 -11.64 -30.56 23.61
C GLY A 215 -12.19 -29.15 23.41
N TRP A 216 -12.23 -28.35 24.48
CA TRP A 216 -12.70 -26.96 24.42
C TRP A 216 -11.75 -26.07 23.61
N ALA A 217 -10.43 -26.26 23.74
CA ALA A 217 -9.44 -25.53 22.95
C ALA A 217 -9.65 -25.77 21.44
N ASN A 218 -9.87 -27.02 21.02
CA ASN A 218 -10.15 -27.35 19.63
C ASN A 218 -11.46 -26.73 19.14
N LEU A 219 -12.53 -26.80 19.94
CA LEU A 219 -13.82 -26.19 19.59
C LEU A 219 -13.69 -24.67 19.39
N LEU A 220 -13.06 -23.97 20.33
CA LEU A 220 -12.85 -22.53 20.26
C LEU A 220 -11.98 -22.14 19.06
N LEU A 221 -10.93 -22.92 18.77
CA LEU A 221 -10.13 -22.71 17.55
C LEU A 221 -10.96 -22.87 16.28
N VAL A 222 -11.84 -23.88 16.21
CA VAL A 222 -12.76 -24.03 15.07
C VAL A 222 -13.62 -22.78 14.93
N VAL A 223 -14.24 -22.30 16.02
CA VAL A 223 -15.07 -21.08 16.00
C VAL A 223 -14.29 -19.86 15.49
N VAL A 224 -13.04 -19.67 15.94
CA VAL A 224 -12.15 -18.58 15.48
C VAL A 224 -11.77 -18.74 14.01
N LEU A 225 -11.67 -19.97 13.52
CA LEU A 225 -11.25 -20.27 12.15
C LEU A 225 -12.39 -20.26 11.13
N ILE A 226 -13.64 -20.48 11.54
CA ILE A 226 -14.83 -20.47 10.65
C ILE A 226 -14.85 -19.25 9.71
N PRO A 227 -14.56 -18.01 10.16
CA PRO A 227 -14.53 -16.85 9.28
C PRO A 227 -13.60 -17.02 8.08
N PHE A 228 -12.46 -17.70 8.18
CA PHE A 228 -11.53 -17.85 7.04
C PHE A 228 -12.11 -18.62 5.85
N TRP A 229 -13.06 -19.52 6.10
CA TRP A 229 -13.70 -20.34 5.06
C TRP A 229 -14.77 -19.56 4.28
N THR A 230 -15.16 -18.40 4.79
CA THR A 230 -16.15 -17.55 4.13
C THR A 230 -15.46 -16.49 3.27
N SER A 231 -16.14 -16.03 2.22
CA SER A 231 -15.65 -14.92 1.40
C SER A 231 -15.62 -13.62 2.21
N VAL A 232 -14.50 -12.90 2.13
CA VAL A 232 -14.35 -11.54 2.66
C VAL A 232 -15.49 -10.63 2.19
N LEU A 233 -15.87 -10.75 0.91
CA LEU A 233 -16.90 -9.92 0.31
C LEU A 233 -18.26 -10.16 0.98
N VAL A 234 -18.63 -11.43 1.16
CA VAL A 234 -19.89 -11.83 1.82
C VAL A 234 -19.94 -11.37 3.27
N ARG A 235 -18.84 -11.52 4.02
CA ARG A 235 -18.77 -11.00 5.40
C ARG A 235 -18.92 -9.49 5.45
N THR A 236 -18.32 -8.79 4.50
CA THR A 236 -18.36 -7.32 4.44
C THR A 236 -19.77 -6.83 4.09
N THR A 237 -20.45 -7.45 3.12
CA THR A 237 -21.85 -7.11 2.80
C THR A 237 -22.81 -7.47 3.93
N ALA A 238 -22.56 -8.55 4.67
CA ALA A 238 -23.31 -8.83 5.89
C ALA A 238 -23.14 -7.71 6.94
N TRP A 239 -21.91 -7.19 7.13
CA TRP A 239 -21.68 -6.03 8.01
C TRP A 239 -22.38 -4.76 7.53
N VAL A 240 -22.46 -4.51 6.22
CA VAL A 240 -23.28 -3.41 5.66
C VAL A 240 -24.73 -3.54 6.16
N VAL A 241 -25.36 -4.71 6.01
CA VAL A 241 -26.76 -4.92 6.44
C VAL A 241 -26.90 -4.82 7.97
N LEU A 242 -25.95 -5.35 8.74
CA LEU A 242 -26.01 -5.34 10.19
C LEU A 242 -25.83 -3.95 10.82
N LEU A 243 -24.97 -3.11 10.22
CA LEU A 243 -24.60 -1.77 10.72
C LEU A 243 -25.46 -0.64 10.14
N GLN A 244 -26.37 -0.95 9.22
CA GLN A 244 -27.37 0.01 8.75
C GLN A 244 -28.20 0.57 9.91
N ARG A 245 -28.83 1.72 9.66
CA ARG A 245 -29.63 2.45 10.66
C ARG A 245 -30.73 1.58 11.29
N ASP A 246 -31.42 0.79 10.47
CA ASP A 246 -32.44 -0.18 10.88
C ASP A 246 -31.91 -1.62 10.96
N GLY A 247 -30.58 -1.78 10.97
CA GLY A 247 -29.92 -3.08 11.08
C GLY A 247 -30.09 -3.73 12.44
N LEU A 248 -29.68 -5.00 12.53
CA LEU A 248 -29.81 -5.80 13.75
C LEU A 248 -29.03 -5.19 14.93
N VAL A 249 -27.86 -4.59 14.68
CA VAL A 249 -27.03 -3.99 15.74
C VAL A 249 -27.76 -2.83 16.41
N ASN A 250 -28.25 -1.87 15.62
CA ASN A 250 -29.03 -0.73 16.14
C ASN A 250 -30.35 -1.19 16.79
N THR A 251 -30.98 -2.23 16.27
CA THR A 251 -32.21 -2.78 16.85
C THR A 251 -31.97 -3.41 18.22
N LEU A 252 -30.91 -4.20 18.37
CA LEU A 252 -30.52 -4.78 19.66
C LEU A 252 -30.07 -3.72 20.66
N LEU A 253 -29.29 -2.72 20.24
CA LEU A 253 -28.85 -1.62 21.10
C LEU A 253 -30.00 -0.75 21.61
N ARG A 254 -31.04 -0.54 20.80
CA ARG A 254 -32.27 0.12 21.25
C ARG A 254 -33.07 -0.76 22.19
N TRP A 255 -33.16 -2.06 21.90
CA TRP A 255 -33.90 -3.01 22.75
C TRP A 255 -33.30 -3.14 24.16
N THR A 256 -31.97 -3.07 24.31
CA THR A 256 -31.30 -3.04 25.62
C THR A 256 -31.39 -1.70 26.34
N GLY A 257 -31.94 -0.66 25.70
CA GLY A 257 -32.02 0.70 26.26
C GLY A 257 -30.69 1.45 26.32
N LEU A 258 -29.62 0.94 25.67
CA LEU A 258 -28.31 1.58 25.65
C LEU A 258 -28.28 2.87 24.81
N VAL A 259 -29.18 3.00 23.83
CA VAL A 259 -29.30 4.17 22.96
C VAL A 259 -30.76 4.44 22.60
N GLU A 260 -31.13 5.72 22.64
CA GLU A 260 -32.49 6.20 22.28
C GLU A 260 -32.66 6.39 20.77
N ARG A 261 -31.58 6.71 20.06
CA ARG A 261 -31.56 6.96 18.61
C ARG A 261 -30.57 6.03 17.91
N PRO A 262 -30.89 5.55 16.69
CA PRO A 262 -29.98 4.66 15.97
C PRO A 262 -28.66 5.37 15.65
N LEU A 263 -27.56 4.68 15.92
CA LEU A 263 -26.22 5.18 15.64
C LEU A 263 -25.93 5.07 14.14
N GLU A 264 -25.25 6.07 13.59
CA GLU A 264 -24.67 5.99 12.26
C GLU A 264 -23.42 5.10 12.36
N LEU A 265 -23.54 3.83 11.95
CA LEU A 265 -22.45 2.84 12.01
C LEU A 265 -21.98 2.38 10.62
N ILE A 266 -22.54 2.94 9.55
CA ILE A 266 -22.19 2.66 8.17
C ILE A 266 -21.82 3.95 7.43
N TYR A 267 -20.98 3.83 6.41
CA TYR A 267 -20.40 4.93 5.64
C TYR A 267 -19.55 5.88 6.49
N ASN A 268 -18.91 5.33 7.52
CA ASN A 268 -18.02 6.06 8.40
C ASN A 268 -16.90 5.16 8.96
N ARG A 269 -15.94 5.80 9.61
CA ARG A 269 -14.76 5.16 10.20
C ARG A 269 -15.09 4.09 11.22
N THR A 270 -16.12 4.30 12.04
CA THR A 270 -16.49 3.37 13.12
C THR A 270 -16.89 2.02 12.55
N GLY A 271 -17.74 2.02 11.52
CA GLY A 271 -18.12 0.80 10.81
C GLY A 271 -16.93 0.06 10.19
N VAL A 272 -16.01 0.81 9.57
CA VAL A 272 -14.77 0.25 9.01
C VAL A 272 -13.94 -0.44 10.07
N ILE A 273 -13.71 0.22 11.22
CA ILE A 273 -12.93 -0.36 12.32
C ILE A 273 -13.60 -1.62 12.85
N ILE A 274 -14.91 -1.62 13.10
CA ILE A 274 -15.66 -2.78 13.61
C ILE A 274 -15.52 -3.98 12.65
N ALA A 275 -15.78 -3.77 11.37
CA ALA A 275 -15.72 -4.82 10.36
C ALA A 275 -14.28 -5.35 10.18
N MET A 276 -13.29 -4.46 10.15
CA MET A 276 -11.87 -4.86 10.04
C MET A 276 -11.39 -5.62 11.27
N VAL A 277 -11.76 -5.21 12.49
CA VAL A 277 -11.42 -5.93 13.72
C VAL A 277 -11.98 -7.35 13.64
N HIS A 278 -13.26 -7.52 13.29
CA HIS A 278 -13.85 -8.85 13.15
C HIS A 278 -13.10 -9.73 12.12
N VAL A 279 -12.74 -9.16 10.97
CA VAL A 279 -12.05 -9.92 9.92
C VAL A 279 -10.62 -10.29 10.31
N LEU A 280 -9.91 -9.40 11.02
CA LEU A 280 -8.49 -9.57 11.33
C LEU A 280 -8.23 -10.18 12.72
N LEU A 281 -9.24 -10.27 13.58
CA LEU A 281 -9.12 -10.85 14.92
C LEU A 281 -8.50 -12.26 14.92
N PRO A 282 -8.88 -13.18 14.01
CA PRO A 282 -8.27 -14.51 13.98
C PRO A 282 -6.76 -14.47 13.69
N LEU A 283 -6.28 -13.52 12.89
CA LEU A 283 -4.86 -13.34 12.60
C LEU A 283 -4.06 -12.86 13.82
N MET A 284 -4.70 -12.19 14.79
CA MET A 284 -4.08 -11.87 16.08
C MET A 284 -4.05 -13.08 17.01
N ILE A 285 -5.14 -13.86 17.05
CA ILE A 285 -5.31 -14.97 17.98
C ILE A 285 -4.31 -16.09 17.70
N LEU A 286 -4.07 -16.44 16.43
CA LEU A 286 -3.23 -17.60 16.08
C LEU A 286 -1.77 -17.48 16.57
N PRO A 287 -1.04 -16.36 16.31
CA PRO A 287 0.33 -16.21 16.82
C PRO A 287 0.38 -16.15 18.35
N LEU A 288 -0.57 -15.47 18.99
CA LEU A 288 -0.68 -15.42 20.45
C LEU A 288 -0.88 -16.81 21.04
N TYR A 289 -1.85 -17.56 20.53
CA TYR A 289 -2.14 -18.93 20.95
C TYR A 289 -0.92 -19.84 20.79
N SER A 290 -0.20 -19.74 19.66
CA SER A 290 0.98 -20.58 19.39
C SER A 290 2.08 -20.40 20.46
N VAL A 291 2.28 -19.18 20.95
CA VAL A 291 3.26 -18.90 22.02
C VAL A 291 2.68 -19.28 23.39
N MET A 292 1.43 -18.88 23.68
CA MET A 292 0.78 -19.11 24.96
C MET A 292 0.65 -20.59 25.31
N LYS A 293 0.38 -21.45 24.32
CA LYS A 293 0.29 -22.92 24.51
C LYS A 293 1.61 -23.52 25.00
N GLY A 294 2.75 -22.91 24.65
CA GLY A 294 4.07 -23.33 25.11
C GLY A 294 4.39 -22.93 26.55
N ILE A 295 3.62 -22.01 27.15
CA ILE A 295 3.84 -21.54 28.52
C ILE A 295 3.12 -22.48 29.49
N GLY A 296 3.88 -23.31 30.20
CA GLY A 296 3.33 -24.18 31.24
C GLY A 296 2.75 -23.40 32.44
N PRO A 297 1.96 -24.04 33.32
CA PRO A 297 1.34 -23.36 34.47
C PRO A 297 2.32 -23.02 35.60
N ALA A 298 3.54 -23.58 35.58
CA ALA A 298 4.52 -23.47 36.66
C ALA A 298 4.98 -22.04 37.00
N PRO A 299 5.30 -21.14 36.04
CA PRO A 299 5.74 -19.78 36.34
C PRO A 299 4.70 -18.98 37.12
N MET A 300 3.43 -19.16 36.78
CA MET A 300 2.32 -18.46 37.43
C MET A 300 2.11 -18.96 38.86
N ARG A 301 2.17 -20.29 39.07
CA ARG A 301 2.08 -20.89 40.41
C ARG A 301 3.24 -20.45 41.30
N ALA A 302 4.47 -20.44 40.78
CA ALA A 302 5.65 -20.01 41.52
C ALA A 302 5.55 -18.54 41.98
N ALA A 303 5.10 -17.64 41.09
CA ALA A 303 4.90 -16.23 41.43
C ALA A 303 3.85 -16.04 42.54
N MET A 304 2.71 -16.75 42.46
CA MET A 304 1.67 -16.68 43.48
C MET A 304 2.14 -17.25 44.83
N SER A 305 2.94 -18.32 44.84
CA SER A 305 3.54 -18.88 46.06
C SER A 305 4.53 -17.93 46.75
N LEU A 306 5.14 -17.00 45.99
CA LEU A 306 6.00 -15.94 46.52
C LEU A 306 5.22 -14.69 46.98
N GLY A 307 3.89 -14.74 47.00
CA GLY A 307 3.01 -13.67 47.49
C GLY A 307 2.49 -12.72 46.42
N ALA A 308 2.79 -12.94 45.13
CA ALA A 308 2.25 -12.11 44.06
C ALA A 308 0.74 -12.35 43.88
N ARG A 309 -0.03 -11.27 43.73
CA ARG A 309 -1.47 -11.37 43.39
C ARG A 309 -1.65 -11.88 41.96
N PRO A 310 -2.77 -12.54 41.60
CA PRO A 310 -2.94 -13.13 40.26
C PRO A 310 -2.71 -12.15 39.09
N LEU A 311 -3.22 -10.91 39.19
CA LEU A 311 -3.02 -9.88 38.18
C LEU A 311 -1.56 -9.41 38.09
N GLU A 312 -0.87 -9.36 39.23
CA GLU A 312 0.54 -9.00 39.28
C GLU A 312 1.42 -10.11 38.70
N ALA A 313 1.15 -11.37 39.06
CA ALA A 313 1.81 -12.53 38.48
C ALA A 313 1.60 -12.60 36.96
N PHE A 314 0.38 -12.32 36.50
CA PHE A 314 0.09 -12.24 35.07
C PHE A 314 0.91 -11.12 34.38
N ALA A 315 0.85 -9.89 34.88
CA ALA A 315 1.50 -8.74 34.25
C ALA A 315 3.04 -8.82 34.29
N ARG A 316 3.63 -9.33 35.39
CA ARG A 316 5.09 -9.38 35.57
C ARG A 316 5.73 -10.67 35.06
N VAL A 317 5.01 -11.79 35.06
CA VAL A 317 5.59 -13.11 34.70
C VAL A 317 5.02 -13.62 33.39
N TYR A 318 3.70 -13.65 33.23
CA TYR A 318 3.07 -14.25 32.05
C TYR A 318 3.17 -13.36 30.79
N LEU A 319 2.75 -12.09 30.90
CA LEU A 319 2.70 -11.15 29.78
C LEU A 319 4.07 -10.92 29.09
N PRO A 320 5.21 -10.81 29.81
CA PRO A 320 6.51 -10.69 29.15
C PRO A 320 6.93 -11.93 28.36
N GLN A 321 6.44 -13.12 28.74
CA GLN A 321 6.71 -14.36 28.01
C GLN A 321 5.92 -14.45 26.70
N THR A 322 4.78 -13.76 26.59
CA THR A 322 3.97 -13.71 25.36
C THR A 322 4.43 -12.64 24.38
N ARG A 323 5.50 -11.88 24.69
CA ARG A 323 6.01 -10.76 23.87
C ARG A 323 6.19 -11.12 22.40
N ALA A 324 6.78 -12.28 22.10
CA ALA A 324 7.01 -12.72 20.71
C ALA A 324 5.70 -13.00 19.98
N GLY A 325 4.68 -13.51 20.68
CA GLY A 325 3.35 -13.75 20.13
C GLY A 325 2.58 -12.45 19.88
N ILE A 326 2.65 -11.50 20.82
CA ILE A 326 2.07 -10.15 20.67
C ILE A 326 2.70 -9.47 19.45
N ALA A 327 4.02 -9.50 19.37
CA ALA A 327 4.81 -8.86 18.35
C ALA A 327 4.48 -9.43 16.96
N ALA A 328 4.47 -10.76 16.81
CA ALA A 328 4.08 -11.43 15.57
C ALA A 328 2.62 -11.16 15.17
N GLY A 329 1.68 -11.23 16.12
CA GLY A 329 0.27 -10.96 15.87
C GLY A 329 0.00 -9.50 15.47
N CYS A 330 0.64 -8.54 16.15
CA CYS A 330 0.52 -7.13 15.82
C CYS A 330 1.07 -6.83 14.43
N LEU A 331 2.24 -7.36 14.09
CA LEU A 331 2.85 -7.18 12.78
C LEU A 331 1.95 -7.76 11.67
N LEU A 332 1.45 -8.99 11.87
CA LEU A 332 0.59 -9.66 10.90
C LEU A 332 -0.72 -8.90 10.67
N VAL A 333 -1.39 -8.47 11.75
CA VAL A 333 -2.63 -7.70 11.65
C VAL A 333 -2.37 -6.32 11.04
N TYR A 334 -1.30 -5.64 11.43
CA TYR A 334 -1.00 -4.29 10.94
C TYR A 334 -0.72 -4.29 9.43
N ILE A 335 0.15 -5.19 8.95
CA ILE A 335 0.44 -5.34 7.52
C ILE A 335 -0.83 -5.71 6.75
N SER A 336 -1.67 -6.58 7.31
CA SER A 336 -2.94 -6.97 6.68
C SER A 336 -3.94 -5.81 6.64
N ALA A 337 -3.99 -4.98 7.68
CA ALA A 337 -4.92 -3.87 7.81
C ALA A 337 -4.62 -2.74 6.83
N ILE A 338 -3.36 -2.33 6.71
CA ILE A 338 -2.97 -1.23 5.81
C ILE A 338 -3.14 -1.58 4.33
N GLY A 339 -3.10 -2.89 3.99
CA GLY A 339 -3.33 -3.43 2.65
C GLY A 339 -4.81 -3.64 2.31
N TYR A 340 -5.71 -3.40 3.26
CA TYR A 340 -7.11 -3.79 3.15
C TYR A 340 -7.95 -2.73 2.46
N TYR A 341 -8.53 -3.04 1.29
CA TYR A 341 -9.35 -2.08 0.53
C TYR A 341 -10.85 -2.42 0.45
N VAL A 342 -11.22 -3.71 0.49
CA VAL A 342 -12.62 -4.15 0.27
C VAL A 342 -13.57 -3.65 1.37
N THR A 343 -13.18 -3.73 2.65
CA THR A 343 -14.04 -3.29 3.76
C THR A 343 -14.19 -1.77 3.81
N PRO A 344 -13.12 -0.95 3.72
CA PRO A 344 -13.27 0.50 3.60
C PRO A 344 -14.13 0.93 2.42
N GLU A 345 -14.03 0.27 1.26
CA GLU A 345 -14.82 0.59 0.07
C GLU A 345 -16.31 0.35 0.26
N LEU A 346 -16.69 -0.70 0.99
CA LEU A 346 -18.09 -1.10 1.16
C LEU A 346 -18.76 -0.53 2.41
N VAL A 347 -18.02 -0.42 3.52
CA VAL A 347 -18.55 -0.02 4.84
C VAL A 347 -18.19 1.43 5.17
N GLY A 348 -17.11 1.97 4.60
CA GLY A 348 -16.62 3.32 4.87
C GLY A 348 -17.25 4.39 4.00
N GLY A 349 -17.12 5.65 4.43
CA GLY A 349 -17.47 6.80 3.62
C GLY A 349 -16.34 7.20 2.66
N GLY A 350 -16.57 8.23 1.85
CA GLY A 350 -15.51 8.78 0.96
C GLY A 350 -14.27 9.26 1.74
N GLY A 351 -14.47 9.76 2.97
CA GLY A 351 -13.42 10.20 3.88
C GLY A 351 -12.71 9.08 4.66
N ASP A 352 -13.04 7.81 4.43
CA ASP A 352 -12.46 6.67 5.15
C ASP A 352 -11.75 5.66 4.22
N GLN A 353 -11.66 5.97 2.92
CA GLN A 353 -10.94 5.15 1.97
C GLN A 353 -9.45 5.11 2.29
N MET A 354 -8.86 3.91 2.28
CA MET A 354 -7.44 3.69 2.57
C MET A 354 -6.61 3.69 1.30
N ILE A 355 -5.29 3.78 1.43
CA ILE A 355 -4.37 3.86 0.29
C ILE A 355 -4.55 2.69 -0.71
N SER A 356 -4.85 1.50 -0.20
CA SER A 356 -5.07 0.31 -1.01
C SER A 356 -6.27 0.43 -1.95
N TYR A 357 -7.29 1.22 -1.56
CA TYR A 357 -8.40 1.55 -2.46
C TYR A 357 -7.89 2.38 -3.65
N PHE A 358 -7.09 3.41 -3.40
CA PHE A 358 -6.55 4.26 -4.48
C PHE A 358 -5.63 3.47 -5.40
N ILE A 359 -4.80 2.56 -4.86
CA ILE A 359 -3.98 1.65 -5.67
C ILE A 359 -4.88 0.81 -6.59
N ALA A 360 -5.94 0.20 -6.06
CA ALA A 360 -6.89 -0.58 -6.84
C ALA A 360 -7.66 0.27 -7.88
N PHE A 361 -8.06 1.48 -7.51
CA PHE A 361 -8.74 2.43 -8.38
C PHE A 361 -7.85 2.84 -9.57
N TYR A 362 -6.60 3.21 -9.31
CA TYR A 362 -5.66 3.58 -10.38
C TYR A 362 -5.29 2.40 -11.27
N THR A 363 -5.24 1.20 -10.71
CA THR A 363 -4.96 -0.03 -11.48
C THR A 363 -6.14 -0.46 -12.35
N ASN A 364 -7.36 -0.48 -11.80
CA ASN A 364 -8.51 -1.15 -12.44
C ASN A 364 -9.51 -0.21 -13.11
N ARG A 365 -9.60 1.06 -12.68
CA ARG A 365 -10.59 2.02 -13.21
C ARG A 365 -9.98 3.01 -14.19
N THR A 366 -8.86 3.62 -13.81
CA THR A 366 -8.22 4.65 -14.64
C THR A 366 -7.06 4.11 -15.48
N LEU A 367 -6.62 2.88 -15.23
CA LEU A 367 -5.46 2.25 -15.87
C LEU A 367 -4.19 3.10 -15.77
N ASN A 368 -4.05 3.91 -14.72
CA ASN A 368 -2.85 4.70 -14.44
C ASN A 368 -1.86 3.85 -13.64
N TRP A 369 -1.13 3.00 -14.35
CA TRP A 369 -0.16 2.08 -13.78
C TRP A 369 1.01 2.80 -13.09
N GLY A 370 1.39 4.00 -13.56
CA GLY A 370 2.49 4.76 -12.97
C GLY A 370 2.16 5.26 -11.57
N LEU A 371 0.99 5.88 -11.40
CA LEU A 371 0.55 6.34 -10.08
C LEU A 371 0.24 5.17 -9.14
N ALA A 372 -0.38 4.10 -9.64
CA ALA A 372 -0.62 2.88 -8.84
C ALA A 372 0.70 2.26 -8.34
N ALA A 373 1.73 2.21 -9.20
CA ALA A 373 3.06 1.74 -8.83
C ALA A 373 3.75 2.65 -7.81
N ALA A 374 3.65 3.98 -7.97
CA ALA A 374 4.22 4.94 -7.02
C ALA A 374 3.59 4.83 -5.63
N LEU A 375 2.25 4.79 -5.54
CA LEU A 375 1.55 4.60 -4.26
C LEU A 375 1.92 3.24 -3.62
N SER A 376 2.02 2.19 -4.42
CA SER A 376 2.45 0.86 -3.95
C SER A 376 3.89 0.85 -3.44
N LEU A 377 4.81 1.55 -4.12
CA LEU A 377 6.21 1.67 -3.72
C LEU A 377 6.33 2.38 -2.37
N ILE A 378 5.63 3.50 -2.19
CA ILE A 378 5.65 4.26 -0.93
C ILE A 378 5.07 3.43 0.21
N LEU A 379 3.95 2.74 -0.03
CA LEU A 379 3.37 1.84 0.97
C LEU A 379 4.32 0.70 1.34
N LEU A 380 5.00 0.10 0.35
CA LEU A 380 6.00 -0.93 0.56
C LEU A 380 7.18 -0.42 1.39
N LEU A 381 7.70 0.78 1.09
CA LEU A 381 8.77 1.41 1.85
C LEU A 381 8.34 1.72 3.29
N ALA A 382 7.14 2.27 3.48
CA ALA A 382 6.59 2.55 4.81
C ALA A 382 6.44 1.27 5.64
N THR A 383 5.89 0.22 5.02
CA THR A 383 5.71 -1.09 5.66
C THR A 383 7.05 -1.76 5.96
N GLY A 384 8.01 -1.70 5.03
CA GLY A 384 9.36 -2.23 5.19
C GLY A 384 10.13 -1.52 6.30
N LEU A 385 10.01 -0.19 6.41
CA LEU A 385 10.61 0.58 7.49
C LEU A 385 10.05 0.18 8.86
N LEU A 386 8.74 -0.03 8.95
CA LEU A 386 8.09 -0.50 10.18
C LEU A 386 8.53 -1.93 10.53
N TYR A 387 8.65 -2.82 9.54
CA TYR A 387 9.21 -4.15 9.73
C TYR A 387 10.65 -4.11 10.23
N LEU A 388 11.50 -3.26 9.66
CA LEU A 388 12.90 -3.12 10.10
C LEU A 388 12.99 -2.55 11.51
N ALA A 389 12.15 -1.58 11.85
CA ALA A 389 12.06 -1.05 13.21
C ALA A 389 11.65 -2.15 14.20
N TYR A 390 10.64 -2.94 13.85
CA TYR A 390 10.20 -4.10 14.61
C TYR A 390 11.33 -5.13 14.80
N ALA A 391 12.00 -5.54 13.72
CA ALA A 391 13.06 -6.54 13.77
C ALA A 391 14.25 -6.09 14.64
N ARG A 392 14.58 -4.79 14.62
CA ARG A 392 15.63 -4.23 15.49
C ARG A 392 15.25 -4.24 16.97
N LEU A 393 13.98 -4.02 17.30
CA LEU A 393 13.50 -4.09 18.69
C LEU A 393 13.54 -5.53 19.21
N ASP A 394 13.17 -6.49 18.39
CA ASP A 394 13.14 -7.92 18.76
C ASP A 394 14.57 -8.46 19.00
N VAL A 395 15.52 -8.16 18.11
CA VAL A 395 16.94 -8.55 18.27
C VAL A 395 17.55 -7.97 19.56
N ARG A 396 17.22 -6.72 19.91
CA ARG A 396 17.67 -6.11 21.18
C ARG A 396 17.06 -6.79 22.39
N ALA A 397 15.83 -7.30 22.28
CA ALA A 397 15.13 -7.96 23.36
C ALA A 397 15.68 -9.37 23.66
N ASP A 398 16.29 -10.03 22.67
CA ASP A 398 16.94 -11.34 22.81
C ASP A 398 18.45 -11.23 23.13
N GLY A 399 19.14 -10.20 22.64
CA GLY A 399 20.57 -9.96 22.93
C GLY A 399 20.89 -9.44 24.34
N GLY A 400 19.88 -9.21 25.18
CA GLY A 400 20.02 -8.78 26.57
C GLY A 400 19.86 -9.91 27.61
N ARG A 401 19.92 -11.18 27.19
CA ARG A 401 19.81 -12.36 28.05
C ARG A 401 21.11 -13.15 28.11
#